data_AF-A0A318KCD7-F1
#
_entry.id   AF-A0A318KCD7-F1
#
_cell.length_a   1.000
_cell.length_b   1.000
_cell.length_c   1.000
_cell.angle_alpha   90.00
_cell.angle_beta   90.00
_cell.angle_gamma   90.00
#
_symmetry.space_group_name_H-M   'P 1'
#
loop_
_entity.id
_entity.type
_entity.pdbx_description
1 polymer ?
#
loop_
_entity_poly.entity_id
_entity_poly.type
_entity_poly.pdbx_seq_one_letter_code
_entity_poly.pdbx_strand_id
1 'polypeptide(L)'
;MILLVAALVILGPERLPGAVRWTTRSLRQVRDYASGATAQLKDELGPEFEDLRKPLADLNELRGMTPRSMVTKHLLNGDDSIFRNMEDALPDKKDLYGTSSGMPDYPMPKVEKPLERNERPPIDNDAT
;
A
#
# COMPACT_ATOMS: atom_id res chain seq x y z
N MET A 1 13.16 -9.23 19.68
CA MET A 1 13.91 -9.74 18.51
C MET A 1 13.63 -11.21 18.20
N ILE A 2 13.54 -12.10 19.19
CA ILE A 2 13.35 -13.56 19.01
C ILE A 2 12.13 -13.89 18.12
N LEU A 3 11.02 -13.16 18.26
CA LEU A 3 9.81 -13.40 17.43
C LEU A 3 10.03 -13.08 15.94
N LEU A 4 10.76 -12.01 15.62
CA LEU A 4 11.06 -11.65 14.23
C LEU A 4 12.04 -12.65 13.61
N VAL A 5 13.07 -13.05 14.37
CA VAL A 5 14.05 -14.05 13.93
C VAL A 5 13.37 -15.42 13.74
N ALA A 6 12.54 -15.84 14.69
CA ALA A 6 11.76 -17.07 14.57
C ALA A 6 10.81 -17.02 13.37
N ALA A 7 10.13 -15.89 13.13
CA ALA A 7 9.27 -15.71 11.97
C ALA A 7 10.06 -15.80 10.64
N LEU A 8 11.23 -15.17 10.57
CA LEU A 8 12.13 -15.25 9.40
C LEU A 8 12.63 -16.67 9.13
N VAL A 9 12.98 -17.42 10.18
CA VAL A 9 13.50 -18.80 10.07
C VAL A 9 12.39 -19.79 9.73
N ILE A 10 11.23 -19.70 10.37
CA ILE A 10 10.11 -20.64 10.16
C ILE A 10 9.43 -20.42 8.80
N LEU A 11 9.25 -19.16 8.40
CA LEU A 11 8.55 -18.81 7.15
C LEU A 11 9.50 -18.75 5.93
N GLY A 12 10.80 -18.50 6.18
CA GLY A 12 11.81 -18.23 5.16
C GLY A 12 11.78 -16.76 4.68
N PRO A 13 12.94 -16.10 4.52
CA PRO A 13 13.01 -14.68 4.14
C PRO A 13 12.40 -14.39 2.76
N GLU A 14 12.39 -15.39 1.88
CA GLU A 14 11.89 -15.27 0.51
C GLU A 14 10.37 -15.15 0.42
N ARG A 15 9.64 -15.57 1.46
CA ARG A 15 8.17 -15.60 1.47
C ARG A 15 7.54 -14.40 2.16
N LEU A 16 8.28 -13.70 3.02
CA LEU A 16 7.85 -12.44 3.65
C LEU A 16 7.44 -11.34 2.65
N PRO A 17 8.21 -11.01 1.59
CA PRO A 17 7.80 -9.98 0.64
C PRO A 17 6.50 -10.35 -0.08
N GLY A 18 6.25 -11.64 -0.32
CA GLY A 18 4.98 -12.12 -0.85
C GLY A 18 3.81 -11.96 0.13
N ALA A 19 4.00 -12.41 1.37
CA ALA A 19 2.99 -12.33 2.43
C ALA A 19 2.58 -10.88 2.73
N VAL A 20 3.55 -9.97 2.86
CA VAL A 20 3.30 -8.54 3.11
C VAL A 20 2.50 -7.91 1.97
N ARG A 21 2.80 -8.25 0.70
CA ARG A 21 2.05 -7.74 -0.46
C ARG A 21 0.60 -8.22 -0.43
N TRP A 22 0.36 -9.49 -0.15
CA TRP A 22 -1.00 -10.04 -0.05
C TRP A 22 -1.77 -9.40 1.11
N THR A 23 -1.18 -9.36 2.31
CA THR A 23 -1.83 -8.75 3.48
C THR A 23 -2.14 -7.27 3.26
N THR A 24 -1.22 -6.51 2.65
CA THR A 24 -1.46 -5.09 2.35
C THR A 24 -2.60 -4.91 1.35
N ARG A 25 -2.67 -5.77 0.33
CA ARG A 25 -3.75 -5.74 -0.67
C ARG A 25 -5.09 -6.13 -0.05
N SER A 26 -5.12 -7.19 0.76
CA SER A 26 -6.30 -7.63 1.50
C SER A 26 -6.80 -6.56 2.46
N LEU A 27 -5.90 -5.89 3.20
CA LEU A 27 -6.27 -4.79 4.10
C LEU A 27 -6.91 -3.62 3.37
N ARG A 28 -6.36 -3.23 2.20
CA ARG A 28 -6.96 -2.18 1.36
C ARG A 28 -8.35 -2.59 0.90
N GLN A 29 -8.48 -3.79 0.35
CA GLN A 29 -9.76 -4.32 -0.10
C GLN A 29 -10.78 -4.34 1.04
N VAL A 30 -10.44 -4.91 2.19
CA VAL A 30 -11.31 -4.93 3.38
C VAL A 30 -11.71 -3.51 3.80
N ARG A 31 -10.79 -2.54 3.80
CA ARG A 31 -11.11 -1.15 4.13
C ARG A 31 -12.11 -0.56 3.14
N ASP A 32 -11.91 -0.80 1.85
CA ASP A 32 -12.76 -0.22 0.80
C ASP A 32 -14.18 -0.84 0.87
N TYR A 33 -14.29 -2.15 1.11
CA TYR A 33 -15.57 -2.83 1.38
C TYR A 33 -16.25 -2.34 2.67
N ALA A 34 -15.49 -2.23 3.77
CA ALA A 34 -16.02 -1.77 5.05
C ALA A 34 -16.49 -0.32 4.99
N SER A 35 -15.76 0.55 4.27
CA SER A 35 -16.14 1.94 4.07
C SER A 35 -17.44 2.06 3.26
N GLY A 36 -17.63 1.23 2.23
CA GLY A 36 -18.86 1.20 1.44
C GLY A 36 -20.07 0.73 2.27
N ALA A 37 -19.91 -0.39 2.99
CA ALA A 37 -20.97 -0.93 3.84
C ALA A 37 -21.32 0.00 5.01
N THR A 38 -20.33 0.67 5.61
CA THR A 38 -20.55 1.64 6.70
C THR A 38 -21.30 2.87 6.21
N ALA A 39 -20.99 3.35 5.00
CA ALA A 39 -21.72 4.47 4.39
C ALA A 39 -23.20 4.12 4.18
N GLN A 40 -23.46 2.89 3.71
CA GLN A 40 -24.82 2.39 3.46
C GLN A 40 -25.59 2.17 4.76
N LEU A 41 -24.96 1.57 5.78
CA LEU A 41 -25.56 1.41 7.12
C LEU A 41 -25.84 2.77 7.78
N LYS A 42 -24.97 3.76 7.59
CA LYS A 42 -25.18 5.13 8.10
C LYS A 42 -26.37 5.82 7.43
N ASP A 43 -26.58 5.56 6.13
CA ASP A 43 -27.72 6.10 5.37
C ASP A 43 -29.05 5.42 5.74
N GLU A 44 -29.02 4.10 6.01
CA GLU A 44 -30.22 3.32 6.33
C GLU A 44 -30.65 3.39 7.81
N LEU A 45 -29.70 3.49 8.76
CA LEU A 45 -30.01 3.44 10.21
C LEU A 45 -30.21 4.82 10.86
N GLY A 46 -29.83 5.91 10.18
CA GLY A 46 -30.04 7.28 10.67
C GLY A 46 -29.55 7.49 12.12
N PRO A 47 -30.42 7.92 13.07
CA PRO A 47 -30.02 8.23 14.45
C PRO A 47 -29.50 7.02 15.26
N GLU A 48 -29.78 5.77 14.85
CA GLU A 48 -29.24 4.57 15.52
C GLU A 48 -27.72 4.39 15.29
N PHE A 49 -27.14 5.11 14.31
CA PHE A 49 -25.69 5.16 14.13
C PHE A 49 -24.96 5.87 15.28
N GLU A 50 -25.61 6.80 16.00
CA GLU A 50 -25.01 7.48 17.16
C GLU A 50 -24.68 6.50 18.30
N ASP A 51 -25.52 5.49 18.50
CA ASP A 51 -25.28 4.44 19.49
C ASP A 51 -24.13 3.52 19.10
N LEU A 52 -23.87 3.33 17.80
CA LEU A 52 -22.68 2.63 17.30
C LEU A 52 -21.42 3.50 17.31
N ARG A 53 -21.58 4.82 17.37
CA ARG A 53 -20.47 5.76 17.35
C ARG A 53 -19.59 5.67 18.60
N LYS A 54 -20.21 5.47 19.78
CA LYS A 54 -19.51 5.21 21.04
C LYS A 54 -18.63 3.95 20.98
N PRO A 55 -19.15 2.74 20.69
CA PRO A 55 -18.32 1.54 20.61
C PRO A 55 -17.29 1.61 19.47
N LEU A 56 -17.59 2.28 18.35
CA LEU A 56 -16.59 2.52 17.31
C LEU A 56 -15.46 3.44 17.78
N ALA A 57 -15.76 4.47 18.57
CA ALA A 57 -14.77 5.36 19.16
C ALA A 57 -13.88 4.60 20.18
N ASP A 58 -14.49 3.80 21.06
CA ASP A 58 -13.77 2.97 22.04
C ASP A 58 -12.84 1.96 21.33
N LEU A 59 -13.32 1.32 20.26
CA LEU A 59 -12.51 0.43 19.43
C LEU A 59 -11.36 1.17 18.74
N ASN A 60 -11.58 2.41 18.30
CA ASN A 60 -10.56 3.21 17.66
C ASN A 60 -9.49 3.70 18.66
N GLU A 61 -9.89 4.00 19.90
CA GLU A 61 -8.99 4.30 21.00
C GLU A 61 -8.12 3.08 21.35
N LEU A 62 -8.73 1.90 21.44
CA LEU A 62 -8.01 0.63 21.65
C LEU A 62 -7.07 0.32 20.48
N ARG A 63 -7.48 0.64 19.25
CA ARG A 63 -6.63 0.53 18.05
C ARG A 63 -5.46 1.50 18.09
N GLY A 64 -5.53 2.62 18.81
CA GLY A 64 -4.38 3.50 19.06
C GLY A 64 -3.18 2.75 19.67
N MET A 65 -3.44 1.67 20.41
CA MET A 65 -2.44 0.70 20.86
C MET A 65 -2.11 -0.34 19.77
N THR A 66 -1.89 0.10 18.53
CA THR A 66 -1.56 -0.85 17.45
C THR A 66 -0.26 -1.60 17.76
N PRO A 67 -0.16 -2.90 17.39
CA PRO A 67 1.10 -3.64 17.42
C PRO A 67 2.20 -2.89 16.66
N ARG A 68 1.84 -2.17 15.60
CA ARG A 68 2.76 -1.30 14.86
C ARG A 68 3.31 -0.17 15.73
N SER A 69 2.49 0.53 16.51
CA SER A 69 2.97 1.62 17.39
C SER A 69 3.83 1.09 18.53
N MET A 70 3.49 -0.08 19.09
CA MET A 70 4.31 -0.78 20.09
C MET A 70 5.67 -1.18 19.52
N VAL A 71 5.69 -1.85 18.36
CA VAL A 71 6.93 -2.22 17.67
C VAL A 71 7.75 -0.99 17.29
N THR A 72 7.12 0.06 16.80
CA THR A 72 7.81 1.31 16.43
C THR A 72 8.45 1.98 17.66
N LYS A 73 7.72 2.08 18.78
CA LYS A 73 8.28 2.62 20.04
C LYS A 73 9.41 1.75 20.58
N HIS A 74 9.30 0.42 20.50
CA HIS A 74 10.33 -0.50 20.98
C HIS A 74 11.55 -0.59 20.06
N LEU A 75 11.39 -0.42 18.74
CA LEU A 75 12.49 -0.46 17.77
C LEU A 75 13.18 0.90 17.61
N LEU A 76 12.43 2.00 17.47
CA LEU A 76 13.02 3.35 17.29
C LEU A 76 13.67 3.89 18.57
N ASN A 77 13.16 3.56 19.75
CA ASN A 77 13.71 4.09 21.00
C ASN A 77 14.81 3.19 21.62
N GLY A 78 15.12 2.03 21.02
CA GLY A 78 16.01 1.04 21.66
C GLY A 78 16.97 0.30 20.74
N ASP A 79 16.75 0.27 19.43
CA ASP A 79 17.50 -0.63 18.54
C ASP A 79 17.75 -0.07 17.14
N ASP A 80 18.37 1.10 17.08
CA ASP A 80 18.81 1.81 15.87
C ASP A 80 19.74 0.95 14.97
N SER A 81 20.32 -0.11 15.53
CA SER A 81 21.18 -1.06 14.82
C SER A 81 20.41 -1.92 13.80
N ILE A 82 19.13 -2.23 14.08
CA ILE A 82 18.29 -3.07 13.21
C ILE A 82 17.88 -2.32 11.94
N PHE A 83 17.65 -1.01 12.03
CA PHE A 83 17.36 -0.18 10.86
C PHE A 83 18.55 -0.13 9.91
N ARG A 84 19.78 0.01 10.44
CA ARG A 84 21.01 -0.02 9.62
C ARG A 84 21.23 -1.37 8.96
N ASN A 85 21.06 -2.47 9.71
CA ASN A 85 21.19 -3.83 9.16
C ASN A 85 20.11 -4.15 8.10
N MET A 86 18.90 -3.58 8.23
CA MET A 86 17.87 -3.69 7.19
C MET A 86 18.24 -2.89 5.95
N GLU A 87 18.76 -1.67 6.10
CA GLU A 87 19.21 -0.84 4.97
C GLU A 87 20.34 -1.54 4.18
N ASP A 88 21.27 -2.20 4.87
CA ASP A 88 22.34 -3.02 4.26
C ASP A 88 21.81 -4.31 3.61
N ALA A 89 20.71 -4.88 4.10
CA ALA A 89 20.11 -6.10 3.58
C ALA A 89 19.09 -5.87 2.46
N LEU A 90 18.71 -4.60 2.19
CA LEU A 90 17.83 -4.27 1.08
C LEU A 90 18.65 -4.24 -0.22
N PRO A 91 18.19 -4.92 -1.29
CA PRO A 91 18.84 -4.83 -2.59
C PRO A 91 18.81 -3.38 -3.06
N ASP A 92 19.93 -2.94 -3.66
CA ASP A 92 20.17 -1.56 -4.02
C ASP A 92 19.04 -1.07 -4.95
N LYS A 93 18.58 0.18 -4.79
CA LYS A 93 17.39 0.67 -5.51
C LYS A 93 17.54 0.56 -7.04
N LYS A 94 18.77 0.58 -7.52
CA LYS A 94 19.14 0.34 -8.92
C LYS A 94 18.81 -1.08 -9.41
N ASP A 95 18.78 -2.10 -8.56
CA ASP A 95 18.35 -3.45 -8.94
C ASP A 95 16.82 -3.59 -8.91
N LEU A 96 16.15 -2.89 -7.97
CA LEU A 96 14.69 -2.84 -7.87
C LEU A 96 14.04 -2.04 -9.02
N TYR A 97 14.73 -1.03 -9.55
CA TYR A 97 14.33 -0.28 -10.75
C TYR A 97 15.04 -0.74 -12.04
N GLY A 98 15.85 -1.81 -11.98
CA GLY A 98 16.83 -2.16 -13.01
C GLY A 98 16.61 -3.47 -13.78
N THR A 99 15.44 -4.09 -13.73
CA THR A 99 15.12 -5.20 -14.65
C THR A 99 13.94 -4.85 -15.55
N SER A 100 14.19 -3.97 -16.51
CA SER A 100 13.42 -3.88 -17.77
C SER A 100 14.27 -4.43 -18.92
N SER A 101 14.70 -5.68 -18.80
CA SER A 101 15.31 -6.43 -19.91
C SER A 101 14.37 -7.55 -20.27
N GLY A 102 13.34 -7.25 -21.07
CA GLY A 102 12.34 -8.23 -21.49
C GLY A 102 10.94 -7.69 -21.79
N MET A 103 10.76 -6.39 -21.98
CA MET A 103 9.52 -5.88 -22.59
C MET A 103 9.70 -5.93 -24.12
N PRO A 104 8.77 -6.52 -24.89
CA PRO A 104 8.76 -6.33 -26.34
C PRO A 104 8.81 -4.82 -26.60
N ASP A 105 9.59 -4.41 -27.59
CA ASP A 105 9.68 -3.04 -28.05
C ASP A 105 8.31 -2.64 -28.65
N TYR A 106 7.37 -2.29 -27.77
CA TYR A 106 6.16 -1.62 -28.17
C TYR A 106 6.58 -0.19 -28.46
N PRO A 107 6.45 0.30 -29.70
CA PRO A 107 6.72 1.69 -30.00
C PRO A 107 5.81 2.51 -29.07
N MET A 108 6.41 3.24 -28.13
CA MET A 108 5.64 4.09 -27.24
C MET A 108 4.84 5.05 -28.12
N PRO A 109 3.53 5.23 -27.90
CA PRO A 109 2.80 6.29 -28.56
C PRO A 109 3.50 7.59 -28.18
N LYS A 110 4.01 8.28 -29.19
CA LYS A 110 4.66 9.58 -29.04
C LYS A 110 3.64 10.45 -28.31
N VAL A 111 3.95 10.88 -27.08
CA VAL A 111 3.04 11.72 -26.30
C VAL A 111 2.85 12.99 -27.11
N GLU A 112 1.72 13.06 -27.82
CA GLU A 112 1.36 14.23 -28.59
C GLU A 112 1.24 15.39 -27.60
N LYS A 113 2.06 16.40 -27.85
CA LYS A 113 2.11 17.61 -27.03
C LYS A 113 0.67 18.14 -26.94
N PRO A 114 0.16 18.49 -25.73
CA PRO A 114 -1.20 19.01 -25.60
C PRO A 114 -1.40 20.16 -26.59
N LEU A 115 -2.39 20.03 -27.47
CA LEU A 115 -2.70 21.04 -28.48
C LEU A 115 -2.86 22.39 -27.78
N GLU A 116 -2.15 23.41 -28.26
CA GLU A 116 -2.32 24.75 -27.71
C GLU A 116 -3.74 25.25 -28.04
N ARG A 117 -4.25 26.22 -27.25
CA ARG A 117 -5.65 26.66 -27.23
C ARG A 117 -6.24 27.08 -28.60
N ASN A 118 -5.44 27.17 -29.66
CA ASN A 118 -5.85 27.53 -31.02
C ASN A 118 -5.22 26.68 -32.14
N GLU A 119 -4.64 25.51 -31.84
CA GLU A 119 -4.03 24.64 -32.84
C GLU A 119 -5.05 23.62 -33.38
N ARG A 120 -5.12 23.47 -34.71
CA ARG A 120 -6.02 22.50 -35.35
C ARG A 120 -5.41 21.10 -35.18
N PRO A 121 -6.20 20.07 -34.80
CA PRO A 121 -5.69 18.73 -34.66
C PRO A 121 -5.13 18.21 -35.99
N PRO A 122 -4.04 17.42 -35.97
CA PRO A 122 -3.49 16.82 -37.18
C PRO A 122 -4.53 15.92 -37.84
N ILE A 123 -4.71 16.05 -39.15
CA ILE A 123 -5.64 15.21 -39.91
C ILE A 123 -4.97 13.87 -40.20
N ASP A 124 -5.57 12.81 -39.68
CA ASP A 124 -5.20 11.43 -39.99
C ASP A 124 -5.79 11.04 -41.35
N ASN A 125 -4.91 10.85 -42.34
CA ASN A 125 -5.31 10.48 -43.70
C ASN A 125 -5.47 8.96 -43.88
N ASP A 126 -5.17 8.15 -42.85
CA ASP A 126 -5.22 6.69 -42.91
C ASP A 126 -6.62 6.14 -42.55
N ALA A 127 -7.57 7.02 -42.20
CA ALA A 127 -8.95 6.68 -41.82
C ALA A 127 -9.98 6.82 -42.97
N THR A 128 -9.62 6.50 -44.22
CA THR A 128 -10.55 6.45 -45.38
C THR A 128 -10.94 5.03 -45.76
#